data_AF-A0A7Y2HQ33-F1
#
_entry.id   AF-A0A7Y2HQ33-F1
#
_cell.length_a   1.000
_cell.length_b   1.000
_cell.length_c   1.000
_cell.angle_alpha   90.00
_cell.angle_beta   90.00
_cell.angle_gamma   90.00
#
_symmetry.space_group_name_H-M   'P 1'
#
loop_
_entity.id
_entity.type
_entity.pdbx_description
1 polymer ?
#
loop_
_entity_poly.entity_id
_entity_poly.type
_entity_poly.pdbx_seq_one_letter_code
_entity_poly.pdbx_strand_id
1 'polypeptide(L)'
;MAMTRTQLSFEREMLHRARSRAAEMGISLAEYVRRLVAQDLGARPTSVGPDAVFNLGSSGGSDVASDEDRMIAEAFSATQL
;
A
#
# COMPACT_ATOMS: atom_id res chain seq x y z
N MET A 1 2.46 31.63 5.08
CA MET A 1 2.57 30.85 6.34
C MET A 1 4.00 30.94 6.84
N ALA A 2 4.21 31.02 8.16
CA ALA A 2 5.56 31.02 8.74
C ALA A 2 6.15 29.60 8.72
N MET A 3 7.42 29.49 8.34
CA MET A 3 8.16 28.22 8.40
C MET A 3 8.99 28.18 9.69
N THR A 4 8.86 27.09 10.45
CA THR A 4 9.66 26.86 11.67
C THR A 4 10.84 25.94 11.35
N ARG A 5 12.01 26.24 11.91
CA ARG A 5 13.21 25.40 11.75
C ARG A 5 13.18 24.25 12.75
N THR A 6 13.42 23.04 12.26
CA THR A 6 13.58 21.83 13.06
C THR A 6 14.89 21.13 12.68
N GLN A 7 15.62 20.59 13.65
CA GLN A 7 16.80 19.75 13.43
C GLN A 7 16.39 18.29 13.49
N LEU A 8 16.85 17.49 12.53
CA LEU A 8 16.58 16.07 12.42
C LEU A 8 17.91 15.33 12.35
N SER A 9 18.04 14.26 13.15
CA SER A 9 19.18 13.36 13.10
C SER A 9 18.83 12.13 12.28
N PHE A 10 19.78 11.67 11.45
CA PHE A 10 19.63 10.48 10.62
C PHE A 10 20.84 9.59 10.83
N GLU A 11 20.61 8.28 10.83
CA GLU A 11 21.69 7.33 10.57
C GLU A 11 22.34 7.62 9.22
N ARG A 12 23.66 7.43 9.11
CA ARG A 12 24.41 7.84 7.91
C ARG A 12 23.86 7.20 6.64
N GLU A 13 23.56 5.90 6.70
CA GLU A 13 23.03 5.16 5.56
C GLU A 13 21.63 5.64 5.17
N MET A 14 20.78 5.96 6.16
CA MET A 14 19.46 6.51 5.91
C MET A 14 19.54 7.88 5.24
N LEU A 15 20.46 8.74 5.71
CA LEU A 15 20.70 10.04 5.10
C LEU A 15 21.20 9.92 3.66
N HIS A 16 22.10 8.97 3.39
CA HIS A 16 22.61 8.71 2.04
C HIS A 16 21.46 8.33 1.09
N ARG A 17 20.64 7.33 1.47
CA ARG A 17 19.48 6.90 0.68
C ARG A 17 18.47 8.02 0.46
N ALA A 18 18.16 8.80 1.50
CA ALA A 18 17.23 9.93 1.40
C ALA A 18 17.73 11.01 0.43
N ARG A 19 19.04 11.29 0.42
CA ARG A 19 19.65 12.22 -0.54
C ARG A 19 19.64 11.69 -1.96
N SER A 20 19.99 10.42 -2.17
CA SER A 20 19.93 9.79 -3.49
C SER A 20 18.52 9.83 -4.04
N ARG A 21 17.52 9.49 -3.22
CA ARG A 21 16.11 9.54 -3.62
C ARG A 21 15.64 10.95 -3.95
N ALA A 22 16.01 11.95 -3.14
CA ALA A 22 15.72 13.35 -3.42
C ALA A 22 16.35 13.82 -4.75
N ALA A 23 17.59 13.40 -5.03
CA ALA A 23 18.29 13.70 -6.27
C ALA A 23 17.64 13.05 -7.50
N GLU A 24 17.21 11.79 -7.40
CA GLU A 24 16.43 11.11 -8.45
C GLU A 24 15.14 11.87 -8.79
N MET A 25 14.52 12.51 -7.80
CA MET A 25 13.32 13.34 -7.97
C MET A 25 13.62 14.80 -8.36
N GLY A 26 14.90 15.20 -8.47
CA GLY A 26 15.29 16.57 -8.79
C GLY A 26 14.93 17.60 -7.72
N ILE A 27 14.80 17.18 -6.45
CA ILE A 27 14.41 18.05 -5.32
C ILE A 27 15.44 18.03 -4.19
N SER A 28 15.37 19.03 -3.30
CA SER A 28 16.22 19.06 -2.10
C SER A 28 15.79 18.02 -1.07
N LEU A 29 16.71 17.60 -0.19
CA LEU A 29 16.40 16.74 0.96
C LEU A 29 15.29 17.33 1.85
N ALA A 30 15.30 18.65 2.07
CA ALA A 30 14.29 19.31 2.89
C ALA A 30 12.90 19.22 2.26
N GLU A 31 12.82 19.32 0.93
CA GLU A 31 11.56 19.13 0.20
C GLU A 31 11.11 17.68 0.22
N TYR A 32 12.04 16.73 0.08
CA TYR A 32 11.73 15.31 0.20
C TYR A 32 11.12 14.98 1.56
N VAL A 33 11.72 15.45 2.66
CA VAL A 33 11.18 15.26 4.01
C VAL A 33 9.82 15.93 4.17
N ARG A 34 9.63 17.16 3.69
CA ARG A 34 8.32 17.84 3.73
C ARG A 34 7.24 17.04 3.00
N ARG A 35 7.54 16.49 1.83
CA ARG A 35 6.59 15.66 1.07
C ARG A 35 6.26 14.37 1.78
N LEU A 36 7.25 13.70 2.37
CA LEU A 36 7.00 12.51 3.20
C LEU A 36 6.08 12.83 4.38
N VAL A 37 6.35 13.92 5.11
CA VAL A 37 5.50 14.34 6.23
C VAL A 37 4.10 14.73 5.74
N ALA A 38 3.98 15.49 4.65
CA ALA A 38 2.68 15.86 4.09
C ALA A 38 1.89 14.64 3.60
N GLN A 39 2.57 13.64 3.03
CA GLN A 39 1.96 12.38 2.60
C GLN A 39 1.49 11.58 3.81
N ASP A 40 2.30 11.46 4.85
CA ASP A 40 1.96 10.77 6.09
C ASP A 40 0.76 11.43 6.79
N LEU A 41 0.77 12.76 6.90
CA LEU A 41 -0.31 13.53 7.52
C LEU A 41 -1.58 13.62 6.64
N GLY A 42 -1.42 13.56 5.31
CA GLY A 42 -2.50 13.66 4.33
C GLY A 42 -3.12 12.32 3.95
N ALA A 43 -2.40 11.22 4.16
CA ALA A 43 -2.94 9.87 4.05
C ALA A 43 -3.83 9.60 5.26
N ARG A 44 -5.10 10.03 5.18
CA ARG A 44 -6.16 9.35 5.93
C ARG A 44 -6.04 7.87 5.54
N PRO A 45 -5.93 6.92 6.47
CA PRO A 45 -5.93 5.52 6.09
C PRO A 45 -7.27 5.26 5.38
N THR A 46 -7.24 5.16 4.06
CA THR A 46 -8.22 4.36 3.36
C THR A 46 -8.03 3.00 3.97
N SER A 47 -9.01 2.53 4.75
CA SER A 47 -9.07 1.15 5.19
C SER A 47 -8.71 0.30 3.98
N VAL A 48 -7.50 -0.26 3.98
CA VAL A 48 -7.09 -1.18 2.94
C VAL A 48 -7.93 -2.40 3.24
N GLY A 49 -9.01 -2.55 2.48
CA GLY A 49 -9.82 -3.75 2.53
C GLY A 49 -8.91 -4.97 2.30
N PRO A 50 -9.19 -6.12 2.91
CA PRO A 50 -8.36 -7.33 2.79
C PRO A 50 -8.00 -7.67 1.33
N ASP A 51 -8.86 -7.27 0.38
CA ASP A 51 -8.66 -7.41 -1.06
C ASP A 51 -7.32 -6.84 -1.56
N ALA A 52 -6.90 -5.68 -1.04
CA ALA A 52 -5.66 -5.02 -1.44
C ALA A 52 -4.42 -5.54 -0.69
N VAL A 53 -4.60 -6.23 0.45
CA VAL A 53 -3.51 -6.89 1.18
C VAL A 53 -3.13 -8.22 0.51
N PHE A 54 -4.14 -8.96 0.02
CA PHE A 54 -3.94 -10.29 -0.56
C PHE A 54 -3.98 -10.32 -2.09
N ASN A 55 -4.06 -9.15 -2.75
CA ASN A 55 -4.25 -9.04 -4.20
C ASN A 55 -5.40 -9.92 -4.71
N LEU A 56 -6.54 -9.90 -4.00
CA LEU A 56 -7.71 -10.69 -4.36
C LEU A 56 -8.31 -10.10 -5.63
N GLY A 57 -8.40 -10.91 -6.68
CA GLY A 57 -9.07 -10.52 -7.93
C GLY A 57 -10.58 -10.38 -7.73
N SER A 58 -11.23 -9.53 -8.52
CA SER A 58 -12.70 -9.46 -8.54
C SER A 58 -13.27 -10.75 -9.13
N SER A 59 -13.92 -11.58 -8.31
CA SER A 59 -14.53 -12.85 -8.72
C SER A 59 -15.89 -12.69 -9.45
N GLY A 60 -16.33 -11.46 -9.73
CA GLY A 60 -17.58 -11.21 -10.44
C GLY A 60 -18.86 -11.47 -9.63
N GLY A 61 -18.76 -11.60 -8.30
CA GLY A 61 -19.93 -11.70 -7.41
C GLY A 61 -20.32 -13.13 -7.01
N SER A 62 -19.47 -14.13 -7.26
CA SER A 62 -19.66 -15.46 -6.68
C SER A 62 -19.44 -15.39 -5.17
N ASP A 63 -20.51 -15.56 -4.40
CA ASP A 63 -20.45 -15.75 -2.96
C ASP A 63 -20.07 -17.20 -2.65
N VAL A 64 -18.79 -17.51 -2.86
CA VAL A 64 -18.23 -18.85 -2.65
C VAL A 64 -18.45 -19.31 -1.20
N ALA A 65 -18.45 -18.39 -0.24
CA ALA A 65 -18.65 -18.74 1.17
C ALA A 65 -20.08 -19.25 1.45
N SER A 66 -21.10 -18.67 0.80
CA SER A 66 -22.48 -19.13 0.96
C SER A 66 -22.82 -20.35 0.09
N ASP A 67 -22.10 -20.57 -1.01
CA ASP A 67 -22.41 -21.58 -2.02
C ASP A 67 -21.41 -22.76 -2.07
N GLU A 68 -20.42 -22.83 -1.17
CA GLU A 68 -19.30 -23.77 -1.26
C GLU A 68 -19.74 -25.23 -1.42
N ASP A 69 -20.71 -25.68 -0.62
CA ASP A 69 -21.22 -27.05 -0.64
C ASP A 69 -21.81 -27.42 -2.01
N ARG A 70 -22.58 -26.49 -2.59
CA ARG A 70 -23.18 -26.67 -3.93
C ARG A 70 -22.10 -26.75 -5.00
N MET A 71 -21.12 -25.84 -4.96
CA MET A 71 -20.04 -25.80 -5.94
C MET A 71 -19.15 -27.05 -5.89
N ILE A 72 -18.88 -27.55 -4.68
CA ILE A 72 -18.13 -28.79 -4.47
C ILE A 72 -18.92 -29.99 -5.02
N ALA A 73 -20.23 -30.07 -4.73
CA ALA A 73 -21.09 -31.15 -5.24
C ALA A 73 -21.18 -31.16 -6.78
N GLU A 74 -21.29 -29.97 -7.40
CA GLU A 74 -21.26 -29.81 -8.86
C GLU A 74 -19.91 -30.26 -9.43
N ALA A 75 -18.78 -29.90 -8.82
CA ALA A 75 -17.44 -30.29 -9.27
C ALA A 75 -17.22 -31.81 -9.21
N PHE A 76 -17.67 -32.47 -8.13
CA PHE A 76 -17.60 -33.93 -8.03
C PHE A 76 -18.49 -34.62 -9.07
N SER A 77 -19.69 -34.09 -9.30
CA SER A 77 -20.61 -34.61 -10.32
C SER A 77 -20.06 -34.44 -11.73
N ALA A 78 -19.39 -33.33 -12.02
CA ALA A 78 -18.77 -33.05 -13.31
C ALA A 78 -17.51 -33.87 -13.60
N THR A 79 -16.86 -34.41 -12.57
CA THR A 79 -15.61 -35.20 -12.69
C THR A 79 -15.87 -36.71 -12.81
N GLN A 80 -17.11 -37.17 -12.65
CA GLN A 80 -17.49 -38.56 -12.88
C GLN A 80 -17.65 -38.84 -14.39
N LEU A 81 -16.54 -39.25 -15.02
CA LEU A 81 -16.51 -40.03 -16.27
C LEU A 81 -16.70 -41.52 -15.97
#